data_AF-A0A7C4T3R6-F1
#
_entry.id   AF-A0A7C4T3R6-F1
#
_cell.length_a   1.000
_cell.length_b   1.000
_cell.length_c   1.000
_cell.angle_alpha   90.00
_cell.angle_beta   90.00
_cell.angle_gamma   90.00
#
_symmetry.space_group_name_H-M   'P 1'
#
loop_
_entity.id
_entity.type
_entity.pdbx_description
1 polymer ?
#
loop_
_entity_poly.entity_id
_entity_poly.type
_entity_poly.pdbx_seq_one_letter_code
_entity_poly.pdbx_strand_id
1 'polypeptide(L)'
;MHNHSCLSPCGSLEMSPRFIAHRAKTQGINIMALTDHNSALNAPAWDIAARQCGIIPLFGMEVTSIEEVHVLCIFSTPEQALQFSHLISTVQPKLAYNADMFGDEVVVDAEDNVIEILDYYLGMATNWSFDEVINQGKAAGGIVIPSHIDRPAYGAISQLGFLPDNDYDAVEVIRPESYTGKCAVIRNSDAHCPEQIGRRNFIIETDKDIITNKGYVNIKKLKEVFYEKRCIV
;
A
#
# COMPACT_ATOMS: atom_id res chain seq x y z
N MET A 1 -2.07 6.05 -3.38
CA MET A 1 -2.42 4.80 -2.68
C MET A 1 -1.22 3.89 -2.40
N HIS A 2 0.02 4.39 -2.42
CA HIS A 2 1.21 3.59 -2.14
C HIS A 2 2.22 4.46 -1.41
N ASN A 3 2.38 4.23 -0.12
CA ASN A 3 3.26 5.00 0.77
C ASN A 3 3.68 4.12 1.94
N HIS A 4 4.89 4.35 2.41
CA HIS A 4 5.50 3.64 3.52
C HIS A 4 5.63 4.57 4.72
N SER A 5 5.37 4.05 5.91
CA SER A 5 5.66 4.71 7.18
C SER A 5 7.00 4.25 7.75
N CYS A 6 7.32 4.73 8.95
CA CYS A 6 8.41 4.24 9.78
C CYS A 6 8.31 2.75 10.17
N LEU A 7 7.21 2.06 9.80
CA LEU A 7 7.08 0.60 9.93
C LEU A 7 7.74 -0.14 8.75
N SER A 8 7.94 0.50 7.61
CA SER A 8 8.77 -0.10 6.57
C SER A 8 10.23 0.17 6.88
N PRO A 9 11.11 -0.84 6.83
CA PRO A 9 12.52 -0.69 7.21
C PRO A 9 13.27 0.31 6.30
N CYS A 10 12.92 0.35 5.01
CA CYS A 10 13.42 1.32 4.05
C CYS A 10 12.77 2.72 4.16
N GLY A 11 11.77 2.89 5.02
CA GLY A 11 11.11 4.15 5.31
C GLY A 11 11.93 5.00 6.29
N SER A 12 11.94 6.31 6.10
CA SER A 12 12.52 7.22 7.09
C SER A 12 11.73 7.15 8.41
N LEU A 13 12.43 7.21 9.55
CA LEU A 13 11.81 7.31 10.87
C LEU A 13 10.86 8.53 10.98
N GLU A 14 11.09 9.58 10.19
CA GLU A 14 10.20 10.76 10.12
C GLU A 14 8.84 10.46 9.48
N MET A 15 8.71 9.34 8.76
CA MET A 15 7.48 8.93 8.09
C MET A 15 6.47 8.32 9.07
N SER A 16 6.23 8.97 10.20
CA SER A 16 5.15 8.54 11.09
C SER A 16 3.78 8.74 10.41
N PRO A 17 2.74 7.97 10.78
CA PRO A 17 1.40 8.16 10.24
C PRO A 17 0.87 9.60 10.42
N ARG A 18 1.22 10.24 11.55
CA ARG A 18 0.89 11.66 11.83
C ARG A 18 1.56 12.59 10.83
N PHE A 19 2.86 12.43 10.59
CA PHE A 19 3.60 13.23 9.63
C PHE A 19 3.05 13.06 8.21
N ILE A 20 2.83 11.81 7.78
CA ILE A 20 2.28 11.49 6.46
C ILE A 20 0.93 12.19 6.25
N ALA A 21 0.02 12.13 7.24
CA ALA A 21 -1.30 12.76 7.15
C ALA A 21 -1.20 14.29 7.00
N HIS A 22 -0.35 14.94 7.80
CA HIS A 22 -0.11 16.38 7.69
C HIS A 22 0.45 16.74 6.31
N ARG A 23 1.46 16.00 5.84
CA ARG A 23 2.06 16.24 4.53
C ARG A 23 1.04 16.08 3.41
N ALA A 24 0.23 15.02 3.45
CA ALA A 24 -0.83 14.77 2.48
C ALA A 24 -1.84 15.92 2.40
N LYS A 25 -2.25 16.46 3.57
CA LYS A 25 -3.10 17.65 3.66
C LYS A 25 -2.49 18.86 2.98
N THR A 26 -1.20 19.12 3.19
CA THR A 26 -0.50 20.25 2.52
C THR A 26 -0.40 20.08 1.01
N GLN A 27 -0.45 18.83 0.52
CA GLN A 27 -0.42 18.50 -0.91
C GLN A 27 -1.82 18.46 -1.55
N GLY A 28 -2.89 18.71 -0.78
CA GLY A 28 -4.26 18.66 -1.28
C GLY A 28 -4.75 17.25 -1.63
N ILE A 29 -4.11 16.21 -1.09
CA ILE A 29 -4.53 14.81 -1.30
C ILE A 29 -5.83 14.56 -0.54
N ASN A 30 -6.83 13.96 -1.19
CA ASN A 30 -8.13 13.67 -0.55
C ASN A 30 -8.22 12.25 0.00
N ILE A 31 -7.71 11.26 -0.75
CA ILE A 31 -7.70 9.84 -0.39
C ILE A 31 -6.26 9.37 -0.37
N MET A 32 -5.85 8.68 0.69
CA MET A 32 -4.49 8.15 0.80
C MET A 32 -4.48 6.79 1.48
N ALA A 33 -3.62 5.91 0.97
CA ALA A 33 -3.38 4.61 1.59
C ALA A 33 -2.01 4.62 2.25
N LEU A 34 -1.93 3.99 3.42
CA LEU A 34 -0.69 3.53 4.03
C LEU A 34 -0.53 2.04 3.70
N THR A 35 0.64 1.68 3.15
CA THR A 35 0.90 0.36 2.57
C THR A 35 2.33 -0.08 2.89
N ASP A 36 2.64 -0.24 4.17
CA ASP A 36 3.95 -0.71 4.60
C ASP A 36 4.28 -2.11 4.06
N HIS A 37 5.57 -2.47 4.01
CA HIS A 37 5.97 -3.79 3.53
C HIS A 37 5.38 -4.88 4.42
N ASN A 38 4.64 -5.83 3.83
CA ASN A 38 4.12 -7.05 4.46
C ASN A 38 3.34 -6.87 5.78
N SER A 39 2.97 -5.64 6.14
CA SER A 39 2.37 -5.32 7.44
C SER A 39 1.45 -4.12 7.37
N ALA A 40 0.45 -4.12 8.24
CA ALA A 40 -0.46 -2.98 8.44
C ALA A 40 -0.52 -2.57 9.93
N LEU A 41 0.52 -2.86 10.73
CA LEU A 41 0.49 -2.57 12.17
C LEU A 41 0.34 -1.08 12.50
N ASN A 42 0.76 -0.18 11.61
CA ASN A 42 0.53 1.26 11.74
C ASN A 42 -0.86 1.74 11.25
N ALA A 43 -1.73 0.83 10.78
CA ALA A 43 -3.08 1.17 10.32
C ALA A 43 -3.95 1.88 11.37
N PRO A 44 -3.93 1.51 12.68
CA PRO A 44 -4.70 2.23 13.70
C PRO A 44 -4.24 3.69 13.88
N ALA A 45 -2.93 3.93 13.95
CA ALA A 45 -2.38 5.28 14.04
C ALA A 45 -2.68 6.09 12.78
N TRP A 46 -2.61 5.45 11.61
CA TRP A 46 -2.97 6.05 10.33
C TRP A 46 -4.45 6.47 10.25
N ASP A 47 -5.38 5.63 10.72
CA ASP A 47 -6.82 5.97 10.71
C ASP A 47 -7.09 7.28 11.46
N ILE A 48 -6.52 7.40 12.66
CA ILE A 48 -6.66 8.58 13.51
C ILE A 48 -6.04 9.80 12.83
N ALA A 49 -4.77 9.71 12.42
CA ALA A 49 -4.02 10.81 11.83
C ALA A 49 -4.66 11.34 10.53
N ALA A 50 -5.03 10.43 9.63
CA ALA A 50 -5.67 10.76 8.36
C ALA A 50 -6.97 11.53 8.58
N ARG A 51 -7.86 11.00 9.44
CA ARG A 51 -9.16 11.62 9.75
C ARG A 51 -9.01 13.00 10.38
N GLN A 52 -8.08 13.18 11.32
CA GLN A 52 -7.79 14.49 11.92
C GLN A 52 -7.32 15.52 10.89
N CYS A 53 -6.65 15.07 9.83
CA CYS A 53 -6.20 15.92 8.73
C CYS A 53 -7.26 16.12 7.63
N GLY A 54 -8.43 15.47 7.72
CA GLY A 54 -9.46 15.49 6.68
C GLY A 54 -9.12 14.63 5.46
N ILE A 55 -8.17 13.70 5.60
CA ILE A 55 -7.81 12.70 4.60
C ILE A 55 -8.73 11.50 4.78
N ILE A 56 -9.26 10.96 3.68
CA ILE A 56 -10.05 9.73 3.68
C ILE A 56 -9.06 8.56 3.62
N PRO A 57 -8.95 7.73 4.66
CA PRO A 57 -7.94 6.69 4.71
C PRO A 57 -8.34 5.46 3.91
N LEU A 58 -7.32 4.86 3.28
CA LEU A 58 -7.27 3.47 2.86
C LEU A 58 -6.17 2.77 3.66
N PHE A 59 -6.30 1.45 3.83
CA PHE A 59 -5.39 0.66 4.67
C PHE A 59 -4.88 -0.52 3.87
N GLY A 60 -3.61 -0.83 3.95
CA GLY A 60 -3.09 -1.98 3.22
C GLY A 60 -1.66 -2.27 3.56
N MET A 61 -1.05 -3.06 2.70
CA MET A 61 0.37 -3.37 2.72
C MET A 61 0.85 -3.61 1.29
N GLU A 62 2.14 -3.38 1.07
CA GLU A 62 2.82 -3.86 -0.12
C GLU A 62 3.38 -5.26 0.20
N VAL A 63 2.75 -6.29 -0.37
CA VAL A 63 3.19 -7.68 -0.18
C VAL A 63 4.29 -7.99 -1.17
N THR A 64 5.40 -8.54 -0.67
CA THR A 64 6.49 -9.07 -1.52
C THR A 64 6.25 -10.56 -1.76
N SER A 65 6.01 -10.94 -3.01
CA SER A 65 5.87 -12.36 -3.39
C SER A 65 7.21 -13.10 -3.34
N ILE A 66 7.19 -14.42 -3.45
CA ILE A 66 8.40 -15.26 -3.48
C ILE A 66 9.29 -14.99 -4.71
N GLU A 67 8.70 -14.50 -5.81
CA GLU A 67 9.40 -13.99 -7.00
C GLU A 67 9.91 -12.56 -6.82
N GLU A 68 9.81 -12.01 -5.61
CA GLU A 68 10.13 -10.64 -5.27
C GLU A 68 9.35 -9.62 -6.12
N VAL A 69 8.10 -9.94 -6.48
CA VAL A 69 7.18 -8.98 -7.11
C VAL A 69 6.35 -8.32 -6.05
N HIS A 70 6.26 -7.00 -6.09
CA HIS A 70 5.44 -6.25 -5.14
C HIS A 70 3.99 -6.11 -5.61
N VAL A 71 3.07 -6.32 -4.68
CA VAL A 71 1.62 -6.22 -4.92
C VAL A 71 0.97 -5.49 -3.76
N LEU A 72 0.23 -4.43 -4.05
CA LEU A 72 -0.61 -3.76 -3.06
C LEU A 72 -1.85 -4.60 -2.77
N CYS A 73 -2.12 -4.84 -1.49
CA CYS A 73 -3.38 -5.35 -0.98
C CYS A 73 -4.02 -4.30 -0.09
N ILE A 74 -5.13 -3.69 -0.55
CA ILE A 74 -5.75 -2.50 0.06
C ILE A 74 -7.19 -2.79 0.49
N PHE A 75 -7.57 -2.29 1.65
CA PHE A 75 -8.81 -2.55 2.35
C PHE A 75 -9.48 -1.25 2.82
N SER A 76 -10.77 -1.35 3.15
CA SER A 76 -11.60 -0.21 3.57
C SER A 76 -11.30 0.24 4.99
N THR A 77 -11.05 -0.72 5.88
CA THR A 77 -10.93 -0.47 7.33
C THR A 77 -9.62 -1.02 7.89
N PRO A 78 -9.12 -0.46 9.01
CA PRO A 78 -7.89 -0.94 9.63
C PRO A 78 -8.01 -2.40 10.09
N GLU A 79 -9.19 -2.85 10.53
CA GLU A 79 -9.41 -4.22 10.98
C GLU A 79 -9.18 -5.24 9.85
N GLN A 80 -9.66 -4.94 8.64
CA GLN A 80 -9.45 -5.80 7.48
C GLN A 80 -7.96 -5.88 7.10
N ALA A 81 -7.27 -4.75 7.10
CA ALA A 81 -5.84 -4.70 6.81
C ALA A 81 -5.02 -5.44 7.88
N LEU A 82 -5.36 -5.31 9.16
CA LEU A 82 -4.70 -6.04 10.25
C LEU A 82 -4.95 -7.55 10.18
N GLN A 83 -6.16 -7.99 9.83
CA GLN A 83 -6.46 -9.41 9.61
C GLN A 83 -5.62 -9.99 8.48
N PHE A 84 -5.49 -9.27 7.36
CA PHE A 84 -4.65 -9.70 6.25
C PHE A 84 -3.16 -9.66 6.62
N SER A 85 -2.73 -8.65 7.38
CA SER A 85 -1.36 -8.53 7.89
C SER A 85 -0.98 -9.70 8.79
N HIS A 86 -1.91 -10.16 9.63
CA HIS A 86 -1.72 -11.36 10.43
C HIS A 86 -1.52 -12.59 9.53
N LEU A 87 -2.32 -12.76 8.48
CA LEU A 87 -2.17 -13.85 7.53
C LEU A 87 -0.79 -13.81 6.84
N ILE A 88 -0.36 -12.65 6.35
CA ILE A 88 0.97 -12.44 5.78
C ILE A 88 2.06 -12.84 6.78
N SER A 89 1.94 -12.43 8.05
CA SER A 89 2.92 -12.75 9.09
C SER A 89 3.13 -14.25 9.29
N THR A 90 2.12 -15.10 9.01
CA THR A 90 2.22 -16.56 9.13
C THR A 90 2.98 -17.23 7.98
N VAL A 91 3.07 -16.57 6.83
CA VAL A 91 3.71 -17.10 5.61
C VAL A 91 5.00 -16.37 5.26
N GLN A 92 5.30 -15.26 5.94
CA GLN A 92 6.54 -14.52 5.79
C GLN A 92 7.66 -15.17 6.62
N PRO A 93 8.76 -15.63 6.00
CA PRO A 93 9.96 -16.03 6.71
C PRO A 93 10.46 -14.92 7.64
N LYS A 94 10.78 -15.30 8.88
CA LYS A 94 11.25 -14.37 9.91
C LYS A 94 12.78 -14.36 9.95
N LEU A 95 13.37 -13.38 9.27
CA LEU A 95 14.79 -13.07 9.39
C LEU A 95 14.98 -12.07 10.54
N ALA A 96 15.87 -12.35 11.48
CA ALA A 96 16.16 -11.44 12.59
C ALA A 96 16.50 -10.02 12.07
N TYR A 97 15.85 -9.00 12.63
CA TYR A 97 16.04 -7.62 12.18
C TYR A 97 17.35 -7.03 12.72
N ASN A 98 18.06 -6.29 11.86
CA ASN A 98 19.27 -5.56 12.22
C ASN A 98 19.12 -4.08 11.81
N ALA A 99 18.73 -3.24 12.77
CA ALA A 99 18.47 -1.84 12.52
C ALA A 99 19.69 -1.06 11.98
N ASP A 100 20.91 -1.43 12.42
CA ASP A 100 22.15 -0.80 11.95
C ASP A 100 22.36 -0.97 10.44
N MET A 101 21.80 -2.04 9.85
CA MET A 101 21.89 -2.32 8.42
C MET A 101 20.69 -1.82 7.63
N PHE A 102 19.50 -1.89 8.22
CA PHE A 102 18.24 -1.77 7.47
C PHE A 102 17.42 -0.52 7.80
N GLY A 103 17.81 0.28 8.80
CA GLY A 103 17.02 1.42 9.28
C GLY A 103 16.20 1.08 10.53
N ASP A 104 15.27 1.95 10.88
CA ASP A 104 14.31 1.69 11.96
C ASP A 104 13.04 1.04 11.38
N GLU A 105 12.47 0.08 12.12
CA GLU A 105 11.22 -0.59 11.76
C GLU A 105 10.30 -0.60 12.98
N VAL A 106 9.44 0.41 13.09
CA VAL A 106 8.73 0.71 14.33
C VAL A 106 7.23 0.87 14.13
N VAL A 107 6.47 0.26 15.05
CA VAL A 107 5.04 0.52 15.22
C VAL A 107 4.90 1.70 16.15
N VAL A 108 4.08 2.67 15.75
CA VAL A 108 3.83 3.89 16.53
C VAL A 108 2.34 4.07 16.83
N ASP A 109 2.04 4.75 17.92
CA ASP A 109 0.69 5.26 18.18
C ASP A 109 0.41 6.57 17.43
N ALA A 110 -0.79 7.15 17.63
CA ALA A 110 -1.20 8.38 16.98
C ALA A 110 -0.42 9.64 17.42
N GLU A 111 0.35 9.55 18.51
CA GLU A 111 1.17 10.64 19.06
C GLU A 111 2.66 10.48 18.72
N ASP A 112 2.98 9.55 17.83
CA ASP A 112 4.34 9.16 17.41
C ASP A 112 5.17 8.47 18.51
N ASN A 113 4.54 7.93 19.56
CA ASN A 113 5.26 7.09 20.50
C ASN A 113 5.49 5.71 19.89
N VAL A 114 6.72 5.20 19.96
CA VAL A 114 7.03 3.82 19.58
C VAL A 114 6.37 2.88 20.60
N ILE A 115 5.46 2.04 20.13
CA ILE A 115 4.74 1.06 20.95
C ILE A 115 5.26 -0.36 20.76
N GLU A 116 5.92 -0.63 19.63
CA GLU A 116 6.53 -1.92 19.32
C GLU A 116 7.69 -1.74 18.33
N ILE A 117 8.73 -2.55 18.52
CA ILE A 117 9.84 -2.71 17.57
C ILE A 117 9.81 -4.18 17.16
N LEU A 118 9.68 -4.46 15.87
CA LEU A 118 9.63 -5.83 15.38
C LEU A 118 11.02 -6.46 15.44
N ASP A 119 11.08 -7.74 15.82
CA ASP A 119 12.34 -8.50 15.90
C ASP A 119 12.69 -9.23 14.59
N TYR A 120 11.88 -9.03 13.54
CA TYR A 120 12.07 -9.62 12.22
C TYR A 120 11.94 -8.59 11.10
N TYR A 121 12.65 -8.79 9.99
CA TYR A 121 12.67 -7.89 8.84
C TYR A 121 11.39 -7.97 8.00
N LEU A 122 10.66 -6.86 7.85
CA LEU A 122 9.45 -6.82 7.03
C LEU A 122 9.70 -6.83 5.52
N GLY A 123 10.92 -6.51 5.05
CA GLY A 123 11.25 -6.55 3.62
C GLY A 123 11.51 -7.95 3.06
N MET A 124 11.40 -9.01 3.87
CA MET A 124 11.51 -10.38 3.38
C MET A 124 10.32 -10.76 2.49
N ALA A 125 10.62 -11.38 1.35
CA ALA A 125 9.63 -12.04 0.50
C ALA A 125 8.82 -13.08 1.29
N THR A 126 7.51 -13.13 1.04
CA THR A 126 6.63 -14.16 1.60
C THR A 126 6.82 -15.50 0.88
N ASN A 127 6.30 -16.58 1.47
CA ASN A 127 6.23 -17.88 0.79
C ASN A 127 5.10 -17.99 -0.25
N TRP A 128 4.36 -16.91 -0.50
CA TRP A 128 3.34 -16.88 -1.53
C TRP A 128 3.93 -16.43 -2.87
N SER A 129 3.63 -17.20 -3.91
CA SER A 129 3.78 -16.77 -5.29
C SER A 129 2.99 -15.51 -5.60
N PHE A 130 3.37 -14.83 -6.66
CA PHE A 130 2.66 -13.65 -7.18
C PHE A 130 1.16 -13.93 -7.35
N ASP A 131 0.80 -15.08 -7.93
CA ASP A 131 -0.58 -15.53 -8.08
C ASP A 131 -1.28 -15.80 -6.73
N GLU A 132 -0.58 -16.37 -5.75
CA GLU A 132 -1.13 -16.57 -4.41
C GLU A 132 -1.39 -15.24 -3.71
N VAL A 133 -0.49 -14.25 -3.80
CA VAL A 133 -0.72 -12.92 -3.23
C VAL A 133 -2.01 -12.31 -3.81
N ILE A 134 -2.21 -12.41 -5.12
CA ILE A 134 -3.41 -11.91 -5.79
C ILE A 134 -4.66 -12.63 -5.30
N ASN A 135 -4.64 -13.97 -5.32
CA ASN A 135 -5.77 -14.79 -4.91
C ASN A 135 -6.16 -14.55 -3.46
N GLN A 136 -5.18 -14.47 -2.55
CA GLN A 136 -5.41 -14.23 -1.12
C GLN A 136 -5.92 -12.82 -0.86
N GLY A 137 -5.34 -11.80 -1.51
CA GLY A 137 -5.82 -10.41 -1.42
C GLY A 137 -7.26 -10.27 -1.88
N LYS A 138 -7.62 -10.89 -3.01
CA LYS A 138 -9.00 -10.92 -3.53
C LYS A 138 -9.94 -11.70 -2.60
N ALA A 139 -9.53 -12.86 -2.10
CA ALA A 139 -10.31 -13.66 -1.16
C ALA A 139 -10.58 -12.93 0.16
N ALA A 140 -9.66 -12.08 0.61
CA ALA A 140 -9.83 -11.18 1.75
C ALA A 140 -10.72 -9.97 1.45
N GLY A 141 -11.23 -9.83 0.22
CA GLY A 141 -12.09 -8.73 -0.22
C GLY A 141 -11.33 -7.44 -0.55
N GLY A 142 -9.99 -7.47 -0.57
CA GLY A 142 -9.14 -6.32 -0.85
C GLY A 142 -9.13 -5.92 -2.32
N ILE A 143 -8.64 -4.72 -2.57
CA ILE A 143 -8.18 -4.25 -3.88
C ILE A 143 -6.75 -4.76 -4.07
N VAL A 144 -6.49 -5.40 -5.21
CA VAL A 144 -5.19 -5.99 -5.54
C VAL A 144 -4.62 -5.30 -6.77
N ILE A 145 -3.39 -4.78 -6.63
CA ILE A 145 -2.72 -3.99 -7.65
C ILE A 145 -1.24 -4.40 -7.70
N PRO A 146 -0.74 -4.98 -8.80
CA PRO A 146 0.69 -5.12 -9.03
C PRO A 146 1.35 -3.74 -8.97
N SER A 147 2.30 -3.58 -8.04
CA SER A 147 2.98 -2.32 -7.78
C SER A 147 4.02 -2.05 -8.86
N HIS A 148 4.17 -0.76 -9.21
CA HIS A 148 5.27 -0.21 -10.02
C HIS A 148 5.89 -1.20 -11.02
N ILE A 149 5.05 -1.80 -11.86
CA ILE A 149 5.38 -3.03 -12.61
C ILE A 149 6.58 -2.90 -13.56
N ASP A 150 6.91 -1.66 -13.93
CA ASP A 150 7.96 -1.26 -14.85
C ASP A 150 9.23 -0.75 -14.14
N ARG A 151 9.31 -0.91 -12.82
CA ARG A 151 10.50 -0.63 -12.04
C ARG A 151 11.50 -1.78 -12.17
N PRO A 152 12.82 -1.50 -12.30
CA PRO A 152 13.84 -2.56 -12.41
C PRO A 152 13.91 -3.48 -11.18
N ALA A 153 13.67 -2.94 -9.99
CA ALA A 153 13.59 -3.71 -8.76
C ALA A 153 12.13 -3.92 -8.38
N TYR A 154 11.79 -5.16 -8.05
CA TYR A 154 10.49 -5.60 -7.54
C TYR A 154 9.27 -5.43 -8.46
N GLY A 155 9.46 -4.93 -9.68
CA GLY A 155 8.41 -4.83 -10.69
C GLY A 155 8.19 -6.15 -11.42
N ALA A 156 6.93 -6.47 -11.72
CA ALA A 156 6.58 -7.71 -12.42
C ALA A 156 7.31 -7.88 -13.76
N ILE A 157 7.50 -6.81 -14.54
CA ILE A 157 8.17 -6.90 -15.84
C ILE A 157 9.64 -7.30 -15.69
N SER A 158 10.35 -6.78 -14.68
CA SER A 158 11.76 -7.12 -14.49
C SER A 158 11.96 -8.50 -13.88
N GLN A 159 11.12 -8.89 -12.91
CA GLN A 159 11.24 -10.17 -12.22
C GLN A 159 10.72 -11.35 -13.05
N LEU A 160 9.62 -11.17 -13.78
CA LEU A 160 8.95 -12.24 -14.52
C LEU A 160 9.15 -12.15 -16.03
N GLY A 161 9.68 -11.03 -16.53
CA GLY A 161 9.82 -10.74 -17.96
C GLY A 161 8.55 -10.20 -18.63
N PHE A 162 7.41 -10.22 -17.93
CA PHE A 162 6.10 -9.72 -18.37
C PHE A 162 5.18 -9.52 -17.16
N LEU A 163 4.03 -8.87 -17.34
CA LEU A 163 2.96 -8.91 -16.34
C LEU A 163 1.97 -10.05 -16.74
N PRO A 164 1.82 -11.11 -15.93
CA PRO A 164 0.85 -12.18 -16.21
C PRO A 164 -0.58 -11.67 -16.37
N ASP A 165 -1.41 -12.40 -17.14
CA ASP A 165 -2.85 -12.12 -17.20
C ASP A 165 -3.51 -12.68 -15.94
N ASN A 166 -4.06 -11.81 -15.09
CA ASN A 166 -4.69 -12.19 -13.83
C ASN A 166 -5.79 -11.17 -13.46
N ASP A 167 -6.60 -11.47 -12.45
CA ASP A 167 -7.67 -10.59 -11.96
C ASP A 167 -7.08 -9.48 -11.08
N TYR A 168 -6.54 -8.43 -11.69
CA TYR A 168 -6.14 -7.21 -10.97
C TYR A 168 -7.26 -6.19 -10.98
N ASP A 169 -7.39 -5.42 -9.89
CA ASP A 169 -8.31 -4.28 -9.89
C ASP A 169 -7.71 -3.10 -10.68
N ALA A 170 -6.40 -2.88 -10.58
CA ALA A 170 -5.66 -1.90 -11.37
C ALA A 170 -4.18 -2.34 -11.51
N VAL A 171 -3.40 -1.60 -12.28
CA VAL A 171 -1.94 -1.77 -12.38
C VAL A 171 -1.25 -0.46 -12.07
N GLU A 172 -0.27 -0.48 -11.17
CA GLU A 172 0.56 0.68 -10.90
C GLU A 172 1.79 0.71 -11.81
N VAL A 173 2.03 1.85 -12.45
CA VAL A 173 3.18 2.07 -13.32
C VAL A 173 3.94 3.33 -12.93
N ILE A 174 5.22 3.39 -13.27
CA ILE A 174 6.00 4.64 -13.27
C ILE A 174 5.74 5.40 -14.57
N ARG A 175 5.70 4.72 -15.71
CA ARG A 175 5.43 5.29 -17.04
C ARG A 175 4.11 4.71 -17.60
N PRO A 176 3.09 5.55 -17.90
CA PRO A 176 1.79 5.09 -18.42
C PRO A 176 1.89 4.14 -19.63
N GLU A 177 2.84 4.41 -20.52
CA GLU A 177 3.07 3.63 -21.74
C GLU A 177 3.61 2.21 -21.49
N SER A 178 4.06 1.90 -20.28
CA SER A 178 4.55 0.56 -19.90
C SER A 178 3.44 -0.50 -19.86
N TYR A 179 2.17 -0.10 -19.85
CA TYR A 179 1.04 -1.01 -19.80
C TYR A 179 -0.05 -0.64 -20.80
N THR A 180 -0.37 -1.56 -21.71
CA THR A 180 -1.43 -1.42 -22.72
C THR A 180 -2.54 -2.45 -22.53
N GLY A 181 -2.63 -3.06 -21.34
CA GLY A 181 -3.57 -4.14 -21.06
C GLY A 181 -4.98 -3.65 -20.69
N LYS A 182 -5.76 -4.55 -20.07
CA LYS A 182 -7.18 -4.34 -19.83
C LYS A 182 -7.48 -3.61 -18.52
N CYS A 183 -6.58 -3.62 -17.54
CA CYS A 183 -6.82 -2.98 -16.24
C CYS A 183 -6.74 -1.44 -16.32
N ALA A 184 -7.28 -0.76 -15.31
CA ALA A 184 -6.99 0.66 -15.10
C ALA A 184 -5.50 0.85 -14.78
N VAL A 185 -4.93 1.96 -15.25
CA VAL A 185 -3.57 2.39 -14.90
C VAL A 185 -3.66 3.40 -13.77
N ILE A 186 -2.83 3.25 -12.76
CA ILE A 186 -2.66 4.24 -11.69
C ILE A 186 -1.18 4.57 -11.50
N ARG A 187 -0.90 5.68 -10.81
CA ARG A 187 0.46 6.07 -10.42
C ARG A 187 0.47 6.52 -8.98
N ASN A 188 1.43 6.02 -8.21
CA ASN A 188 1.60 6.45 -6.82
C ASN A 188 3.01 6.96 -6.57
N SER A 189 3.17 7.61 -5.42
CA SER A 189 4.45 8.11 -4.97
C SER A 189 5.40 6.98 -4.60
N ASP A 190 4.94 5.87 -4.01
CA ASP A 190 5.83 4.88 -3.40
C ASP A 190 6.82 5.59 -2.44
N ALA A 191 6.24 6.41 -1.56
CA ALA A 191 6.98 7.36 -0.74
C ALA A 191 7.62 6.67 0.46
N HIS A 192 8.94 6.80 0.57
CA HIS A 192 9.75 6.28 1.67
C HIS A 192 10.36 7.39 2.53
N CYS A 193 10.33 8.64 2.06
CA CYS A 193 10.79 9.81 2.80
C CYS A 193 9.88 11.02 2.56
N PRO A 194 9.90 12.03 3.45
CA PRO A 194 8.98 13.17 3.41
C PRO A 194 8.84 13.87 2.06
N GLU A 195 9.93 14.01 1.31
CA GLU A 195 9.98 14.72 0.03
C GLU A 195 9.26 13.96 -1.09
N GLN A 196 9.08 12.64 -0.93
CA GLN A 196 8.47 11.78 -1.94
C GLN A 196 6.94 11.76 -1.85
N ILE A 197 6.36 12.17 -0.72
CA ILE A 197 4.91 12.13 -0.51
C ILE A 197 4.21 12.96 -1.59
N GLY A 198 3.32 12.32 -2.35
CA GLY A 198 2.53 12.96 -3.39
C GLY A 198 3.29 13.26 -4.70
N ARG A 199 4.58 12.87 -4.83
CA ARG A 199 5.39 13.11 -6.04
C ARG A 199 4.76 12.59 -7.34
N ARG A 200 3.92 11.55 -7.21
CA ARG A 200 3.00 11.07 -8.23
C ARG A 200 1.69 10.74 -7.54
N ASN A 201 0.61 11.08 -8.22
CA ASN A 201 -0.76 10.79 -7.79
C ASN A 201 -1.62 10.63 -9.05
N PHE A 202 -2.89 10.32 -8.85
CA PHE A 202 -3.88 10.20 -9.89
C PHE A 202 -5.22 10.69 -9.34
N ILE A 203 -6.14 11.02 -10.24
CA ILE A 203 -7.50 11.44 -9.90
C ILE A 203 -8.45 10.28 -10.21
N ILE A 204 -9.42 10.08 -9.33
CA ILE A 204 -10.56 9.20 -9.61
C ILE A 204 -11.81 10.03 -9.86
N GLU A 205 -12.53 9.72 -10.93
CA GLU A 205 -13.86 10.29 -11.17
C GLU A 205 -14.90 9.38 -10.52
N THR A 206 -15.61 9.91 -9.53
CA THR A 206 -16.53 9.10 -8.72
C THR A 206 -17.74 9.91 -8.26
N ASP A 207 -18.82 9.20 -7.96
CA ASP A 207 -20.05 9.77 -7.42
C ASP A 207 -19.91 10.04 -5.91
N LYS A 208 -20.93 10.69 -5.33
CA LYS A 208 -20.90 11.10 -3.92
C LYS A 208 -20.87 9.93 -2.92
N ASP A 209 -21.13 8.69 -3.35
CA ASP A 209 -21.25 7.50 -2.50
C ASP A 209 -19.93 6.71 -2.34
N ILE A 210 -18.80 7.26 -2.81
CA ILE A 210 -17.47 6.65 -2.62
C ILE A 210 -17.05 6.58 -1.14
N ILE A 211 -17.67 7.37 -0.27
CA ILE A 211 -17.42 7.40 1.18
C ILE A 211 -18.61 6.76 1.90
N THR A 212 -18.33 5.77 2.75
CA THR A 212 -19.31 5.14 3.63
C THR A 212 -19.77 6.09 4.74
N ASN A 213 -20.88 5.78 5.40
CA ASN A 213 -21.35 6.53 6.58
C ASN A 213 -20.36 6.53 7.75
N LYS A 214 -19.38 5.61 7.77
CA LYS A 214 -18.30 5.55 8.76
C LYS A 214 -17.07 6.38 8.38
N GLY A 215 -17.08 7.06 7.24
CA GLY A 215 -15.95 7.86 6.75
C GLY A 215 -14.85 7.07 6.05
N TYR A 216 -15.08 5.78 5.76
CA TYR A 216 -14.14 4.94 4.99
C TYR A 216 -14.49 4.90 3.51
N VAL A 217 -13.52 4.61 2.65
CA VAL A 217 -13.76 4.37 1.22
C VAL A 217 -14.60 3.11 1.01
N ASN A 218 -15.66 3.21 0.21
CA ASN A 218 -16.43 2.07 -0.26
C ASN A 218 -15.61 1.29 -1.29
N ILE A 219 -14.99 0.19 -0.86
CA ILE A 219 -14.11 -0.64 -1.70
C ILE A 219 -14.82 -1.15 -2.95
N LYS A 220 -16.11 -1.51 -2.87
CA LYS A 220 -16.86 -1.96 -4.05
C LYS A 220 -16.98 -0.85 -5.09
N LYS A 221 -17.29 0.38 -4.65
CA LYS A 221 -17.36 1.55 -5.53
C LYS A 221 -16.01 1.92 -6.13
N LEU A 222 -14.93 1.80 -5.35
CA LEU A 222 -13.58 2.02 -5.86
C LEU A 222 -13.18 0.95 -6.90
N LYS A 223 -13.57 -0.32 -6.70
CA LYS A 223 -13.41 -1.36 -7.72
C LYS A 223 -14.21 -1.07 -8.99
N GLU A 224 -15.42 -0.54 -8.87
CA GLU A 224 -16.22 -0.09 -10.03
C GLU A 224 -15.51 1.05 -10.80
N VAL A 225 -14.92 2.02 -10.09
CA VAL A 225 -14.10 3.09 -10.69
C VAL A 225 -12.93 2.51 -11.51
N PHE A 226 -12.20 1.53 -10.96
CA PHE A 226 -11.10 0.91 -11.68
C PHE A 226 -11.58 0.05 -12.86
N TYR A 227 -12.65 -0.72 -12.69
CA TYR A 227 -13.24 -1.52 -13.76
C TYR A 227 -13.68 -0.66 -14.95
N GLU A 228 -14.28 0.50 -14.68
CA GLU A 228 -14.72 1.48 -15.67
C GLU A 228 -13.58 2.40 -16.17
N LYS A 229 -12.35 2.21 -15.68
CA LYS A 229 -11.16 3.01 -16.02
C LYS A 229 -11.33 4.51 -15.81
N ARG A 230 -12.06 4.89 -14.77
CA ARG A 230 -12.28 6.29 -14.36
C ARG A 230 -11.10 6.86 -13.57
N CYS A 231 -9.88 6.58 -14.02
CA CYS A 231 -8.63 7.07 -13.45
C CYS A 231 -7.91 8.00 -14.42
N ILE A 232 -7.52 9.18 -13.95
CA ILE A 232 -6.78 10.18 -14.72
C ILE A 232 -5.37 10.28 -14.12
N VAL A 233 -4.37 10.07 -14.98
CA VAL A 233 -2.97 9.82 -14.62
C VAL A 233 -2.03 10.84 -15.25
#